data_AF-A0A2A4P1Q6-F1
#
_entry.id   AF-A0A2A4P1Q6-F1
#
_cell.length_a   1.000
_cell.length_b   1.000
_cell.length_c   1.000
_cell.angle_alpha   90.00
_cell.angle_beta   90.00
_cell.angle_gamma   90.00
#
_symmetry.space_group_name_H-M   'P 1'
#
loop_
_entity.id
_entity.type
_entity.pdbx_description
1 polymer ?
#
loop_
_entity_poly.entity_id
_entity_poly.type
_entity_poly.pdbx_seq_one_letter_code
_entity_poly.pdbx_strand_id
1 'polypeptide(L)' 'AAEEIILLSDGDPSVGVRNTDEIVLAVSNANRWRNLRISAVGVGVSSRQRRFLHQLTTRNYGDLVLLR' A
#
# COMPACT_ATOMS: atom_id res chain seq x y z
N ALA A 1 11.80 -6.42 17.05
CA ALA A 1 10.56 -6.40 16.24
C ALA A 1 10.81 -5.50 15.04
N ALA A 2 10.34 -5.87 13.84
CA ALA A 2 10.43 -4.97 12.68
C ALA A 2 9.42 -3.82 12.87
N GLU A 3 9.80 -2.61 12.48
CA GLU A 3 8.90 -1.46 12.48
C GLU A 3 7.84 -1.63 11.38
N GLU A 4 6.58 -1.32 11.69
CA GLU A 4 5.44 -1.49 10.78
C GLU A 4 4.66 -0.19 10.61
N ILE A 5 4.31 0.10 9.36
CA ILE A 5 3.38 1.16 8.95
C ILE A 5 2.08 0.48 8.50
N ILE A 6 0.96 0.94 9.04
CA ILE A 6 -0.37 0.45 8.67
C ILE A 6 -1.11 1.57 7.95
N LEU A 7 -1.43 1.36 6.67
CA LEU A 7 -2.22 2.27 5.85
C LEU A 7 -3.71 1.88 5.92
N LEU A 8 -4.58 2.84 6.22
CA LEU A 8 -6.03 2.68 6.09
C LEU A 8 -6.49 3.45 4.85
N SER A 9 -7.19 2.78 3.92
CA SER A 9 -7.71 3.43 2.71
C SER A 9 -9.08 2.89 2.31
N ASP A 10 -9.94 3.79 1.83
CA ASP A 10 -11.25 3.50 1.23
C ASP A 10 -11.27 3.73 -0.29
N GLY A 11 -10.16 4.18 -0.87
CA GLY A 11 -10.19 4.70 -2.23
C GLY A 11 -8.84 4.75 -2.95
N ASP A 12 -8.91 5.27 -4.17
CA ASP A 12 -7.73 5.55 -5.00
C ASP A 12 -7.14 6.94 -4.65
N PRO A 13 -5.84 7.13 -4.89
CA PRO A 13 -5.22 8.45 -4.78
C PRO A 13 -5.90 9.46 -5.72
N SER A 14 -6.45 10.52 -5.15
CA SER A 14 -7.23 11.55 -5.85
C SER A 14 -6.51 12.90 -5.96
N VAL A 15 -5.40 13.10 -5.24
CA VAL A 15 -4.63 14.35 -5.21
C VAL A 15 -3.13 14.05 -5.39
N GLY A 16 -2.43 14.89 -6.15
CA GLY A 16 -0.99 14.73 -6.40
C GLY A 16 -0.69 13.62 -7.42
N VAL A 17 0.29 12.76 -7.11
CA VAL A 17 0.62 11.58 -7.92
C VAL A 17 -0.55 10.60 -7.86
N ARG A 18 -1.14 10.28 -9.01
CA ARG A 18 -2.32 9.39 -9.11
C ARG A 18 -2.00 8.06 -9.79
N ASN A 19 -0.83 7.93 -10.41
CA ASN A 19 -0.41 6.68 -11.01
C ASN A 19 0.01 5.70 -9.92
N THR A 20 -0.76 4.62 -9.75
CA THR A 20 -0.55 3.64 -8.68
C THR A 20 0.78 2.90 -8.81
N ASP A 21 1.25 2.64 -10.03
CA ASP A 21 2.54 1.98 -10.26
C ASP A 21 3.71 2.88 -9.86
N GLU A 22 3.59 4.19 -10.13
CA GLU A 22 4.57 5.19 -9.73
C GLU A 22 4.65 5.29 -8.19
N ILE A 23 3.49 5.29 -7.51
CA ILE A 23 3.44 5.29 -6.05
C ILE A 23 4.09 4.04 -5.47
N VAL A 24 3.74 2.86 -5.99
CA VAL A 24 4.32 1.59 -5.53
C VAL A 24 5.84 1.61 -5.69
N LEU A 25 6.36 2.07 -6.83
CA LEU A 25 7.80 2.17 -7.08
C LEU A 25 8.47 3.18 -6.13
N ALA A 26 7.89 4.37 -5.97
CA ALA A 26 8.42 5.41 -5.10
C ALA A 26 8.52 4.93 -3.64
N VAL A 27 7.44 4.34 -3.11
CA VAL A 27 7.41 3.79 -1.74
C VAL A 27 8.41 2.66 -1.58
N SER A 28 8.45 1.71 -2.53
CA SER A 28 9.38 0.57 -2.45
C SER A 28 10.84 1.00 -2.48
N ASN A 29 11.17 2.00 -3.31
CA ASN A 29 12.52 2.56 -3.38
C ASN A 29 12.91 3.28 -2.07
N ALA A 30 11.98 4.04 -1.49
CA ALA A 30 12.20 4.69 -0.19
C ALA A 30 12.37 3.67 0.94
N ASN A 31 11.69 2.53 0.86
CA ASN A 31 11.74 1.47 1.88
C ASN A 31 12.93 0.50 1.71
N ARG A 32 13.62 0.53 0.57
CA ARG A 32 14.68 -0.44 0.18
C ARG A 32 15.74 -0.69 1.26
N TRP A 33 16.14 0.34 2.01
CA TRP A 33 17.18 0.24 3.04
C TRP A 33 16.63 0.22 4.46
N ARG A 34 15.34 0.52 4.63
CA ARG A 34 14.69 0.60 5.94
C ARG A 34 14.03 -0.70 6.34
N ASN A 35 13.63 -1.52 5.36
CA ASN A 35 12.96 -2.81 5.57
C ASN A 35 11.75 -2.69 6.51
N LEU A 36 11.00 -1.58 6.40
CA LEU A 36 9.77 -1.38 7.14
C LEU A 36 8.70 -2.30 6.57
N ARG A 37 7.88 -2.87 7.44
CA ARG A 37 6.69 -3.58 7.01
C ARG A 37 5.61 -2.56 6.66
N ILE A 38 5.08 -2.59 5.44
CA ILE A 38 3.98 -1.70 5.05
C ILE A 38 2.75 -2.56 4.77
N SER A 39 1.84 -2.57 5.74
CA SER A 39 0.57 -3.29 5.66
C SER A 39 -0.57 -2.31 5.34
N ALA A 40 -1.67 -2.82 4.81
CA ALA A 40 -2.83 -2.00 4.47
C ALA A 40 -4.14 -2.65 4.91
N VAL A 41 -5.09 -1.80 5.29
CA VAL A 41 -6.48 -2.13 5.54
C VAL A 41 -7.32 -1.38 4.50
N GLY A 42 -7.94 -2.12 3.59
CA GLY A 42 -8.86 -1.58 2.59
C GLY A 42 -10.31 -1.67 3.05
N VAL A 43 -11.05 -0.57 3.07
CA VAL A 43 -12.46 -0.51 3.49
C VAL A 43 -13.35 -0.19 2.29
N GLY A 44 -14.29 -1.07 1.95
CA GLY A 44 -15.21 -0.81 0.82
C GLY A 44 -14.53 -0.68 -0.55
N VAL A 45 -13.30 -1.18 -0.67
CA VAL A 45 -12.46 -0.98 -1.86
C VAL A 45 -12.87 -1.85 -3.05
N SER A 46 -12.85 -1.26 -4.24
CA SER A 46 -13.06 -1.94 -5.52
C SER A 46 -11.93 -2.91 -5.87
N SER A 47 -12.16 -3.79 -6.85
CA SER A 47 -11.14 -4.72 -7.37
C SER A 47 -9.86 -4.03 -7.86
N ARG A 48 -9.97 -2.79 -8.38
CA ARG A 48 -8.81 -2.00 -8.83
C ARG A 48 -7.99 -1.52 -7.63
N GLN A 49 -8.64 -0.90 -6.66
CA GLN A 49 -8.03 -0.40 -5.43
C GLN A 49 -7.37 -1.54 -4.64
N ARG A 50 -8.04 -2.70 -4.54
CA ARG A 50 -7.47 -3.91 -3.95
C ARG A 50 -6.16 -4.31 -4.62
N ARG A 51 -6.09 -4.27 -5.96
CA ARG A 51 -4.87 -4.63 -6.71
C ARG A 51 -3.72 -3.70 -6.38
N PHE A 52 -3.98 -2.39 -6.34
CA PHE A 52 -3.00 -1.39 -5.94
C PHE A 52 -2.50 -1.62 -4.51
N LEU A 53 -3.40 -1.72 -3.52
CA LEU A 53 -3.02 -1.96 -2.13
C LEU A 53 -2.24 -3.27 -1.97
N HIS A 54 -2.65 -4.33 -2.67
CA HIS A 54 -1.95 -5.62 -2.64
C HIS A 54 -0.53 -5.51 -3.21
N GLN A 55 -0.34 -4.79 -4.32
CA GLN A 55 1.00 -4.55 -4.88
C GLN A 55 1.86 -3.74 -3.93
N LEU A 56 1.29 -2.71 -3.31
CA LEU A 56 1.98 -1.85 -2.34
C LEU A 56 2.49 -2.66 -1.15
N THR A 57 1.63 -3.46 -0.52
CA THR A 57 1.99 -4.23 0.68
C THR A 57 2.96 -5.36 0.34
N THR A 58 2.72 -6.11 -0.74
CA THR A 58 3.57 -7.24 -1.15
C THR A 58 5.00 -6.80 -1.43
N ARG A 59 5.19 -5.65 -2.08
CA ARG A 59 6.54 -5.12 -2.35
C ARG A 59 7.25 -4.56 -1.11
N ASN A 60 6.53 -4.40 -0.01
CA ASN A 60 7.01 -3.79 1.22
C ASN A 60 6.77 -4.71 2.43
N TYR A 61 6.84 -6.02 2.21
CA TYR A 61 6.87 -7.06 3.24
C TYR A 61 5.62 -7.13 4.15
N GLY A 62 4.55 -6.41 3.81
CA GLY A 62 3.34 -6.31 4.61
C GLY A 62 2.16 -7.08 4.02
N ASP A 63 1.05 -7.03 4.75
CA ASP A 63 -0.17 -7.76 4.42
C ASP A 63 -1.32 -6.81 4.08
N LEU A 64 -2.29 -7.31 3.31
CA LEU A 64 -3.53 -6.61 3.00
C LEU A 64 -4.71 -7.26 3.71
N VAL A 65 -5.39 -6.48 4.55
CA VAL A 65 -6.69 -6.83 5.14
C VAL A 65 -7.80 -6.08 4.41
N LEU A 66 -8.90 -6.75 4.12
CA LEU A 66 -10.06 -6.16 3.45
C LEU A 66 -11.27 -6.21 4.38
N LEU A 67 -11.84 -5.03 4.65
CA LEU A 67 -13.08 -4.87 5.37
C LEU A 67 -14.18 -4.56 4.35
N ARG A 68 -15.27 -5.33 4.44
CA ARG A 68 -16.45 -5.18 3.60
C ARG A 68 -17.31 -4.01 4.06
#